data_AF-A0A944ZI05-F1
#
_entry.id   AF-A0A944ZI05-F1
#
_cell.length_a   1.000
_cell.length_b   1.000
_cell.length_c   1.000
_cell.angle_alpha   90.00
_cell.angle_beta   90.00
_cell.angle_gamma   90.00
#
_symmetry.space_group_name_H-M   'P 1'
#
loop_
_entity.id
_entity.type
_entity.pdbx_description
1 polymer ?
#
loop_
_entity_poly.entity_id
_entity_poly.type
_entity_poly.pdbx_seq_one_letter_code
_entity_poly.pdbx_strand_id
1 'polypeptide(L)' 'DFPFFESSTYADAPCLTNPLGAKGVGEIGVVGSIPAIANAILDALWERGVRTFDMPAYPQKIWKLLQKQSRETI' A
#
# COMPACT_ATOMS: atom_id res chain seq x y z
N ASP A 1 7.78 -8.03 12.75
CA ASP A 1 6.64 -7.64 11.90
C ASP A 1 6.97 -7.41 10.42
N PHE A 2 8.22 -7.59 9.98
CA PHE A 2 8.55 -7.47 8.56
C PHE A 2 8.25 -8.77 7.81
N PRO A 3 7.47 -8.72 6.71
CA PRO A 3 7.25 -9.89 5.88
C PRO A 3 8.50 -10.20 5.06
N PHE A 4 8.52 -11.39 4.44
CA PHE A 4 9.45 -11.65 3.34
C PHE A 4 9.09 -10.77 2.14
N PHE A 5 10.10 -10.30 1.41
CA PHE A 5 9.93 -9.52 0.20
C PHE A 5 10.59 -10.22 -0.98
N GLU A 6 9.95 -10.13 -2.14
CA GLU A 6 10.53 -10.50 -3.42
C GLU A 6 11.07 -9.23 -4.10
N SER A 7 12.19 -9.34 -4.80
CA SER A 7 12.82 -8.23 -5.50
C SER A 7 13.35 -8.68 -6.86
N SER A 8 13.13 -7.85 -7.88
CA SER A 8 13.62 -8.06 -9.23
C SER A 8 14.17 -6.74 -9.78
N THR A 9 15.09 -6.82 -10.73
CA THR A 9 15.60 -5.65 -11.45
C THR A 9 14.90 -5.51 -12.80
N TYR A 10 14.64 -4.26 -13.23
CA TYR A 10 14.05 -3.95 -14.53
C TYR A 10 15.01 -3.05 -15.31
N ALA A 11 15.50 -3.54 -16.45
CA ALA A 11 16.57 -2.90 -17.22
C ALA A 11 16.09 -2.20 -18.50
N ASP A 12 14.85 -2.42 -18.94
CA ASP A 12 14.35 -1.98 -20.26
C ASP A 12 13.95 -0.49 -20.30
N ALA A 13 14.33 0.28 -19.29
CA ALA A 13 14.06 1.71 -19.21
C ALA A 13 15.29 2.50 -18.70
N PRO A 14 16.37 2.63 -19.51
CA PRO A 14 17.53 3.43 -19.12
C PRO A 14 17.19 4.93 -19.01
N CYS A 15 18.02 5.68 -18.29
CA CYS A 15 17.96 7.14 -18.26
C CYS A 15 18.69 7.74 -19.47
N LEU A 16 18.00 8.53 -20.30
CA LEU A 16 18.61 9.10 -21.51
C LEU A 16 19.56 10.27 -21.23
N THR A 17 19.48 10.88 -20.04
CA THR A 17 20.26 12.07 -19.66
C THR A 17 21.42 11.77 -18.72
N ASN A 18 21.47 10.56 -18.14
CA ASN A 18 22.61 10.10 -17.35
C ASN A 18 23.52 9.25 -18.27
N PRO A 19 24.82 9.58 -18.44
CA PRO A 19 25.74 8.81 -19.27
C PRO A 19 25.84 7.32 -18.91
N LEU A 20 25.54 6.96 -17.67
CA LEU A 20 25.54 5.57 -17.19
C LEU A 20 24.20 4.86 -17.41
N GLY A 21 23.17 5.54 -17.90
CA GLY A 21 21.81 5.02 -18.00
C GLY A 21 21.11 4.82 -16.65
N ALA A 22 21.76 5.18 -15.52
CA ALA A 22 21.27 4.88 -14.18
C ALA A 22 20.18 5.86 -13.69
N LYS A 23 19.27 5.33 -12.85
CA LYS A 23 18.21 6.08 -12.15
C LYS A 23 18.32 5.84 -10.65
N GLY A 24 17.95 6.83 -9.85
CA GLY A 24 17.86 6.67 -8.40
C GLY A 24 16.67 5.80 -8.00
N VAL A 25 16.88 4.87 -7.07
CA VAL A 25 15.85 3.94 -6.58
C VAL A 25 15.79 3.86 -5.04
N GLY A 26 16.61 4.63 -4.31
CA GLY A 26 16.76 4.48 -2.86
C GLY A 26 15.46 4.68 -2.06
N GLU A 27 14.55 5.52 -2.55
CA GLU A 27 13.28 5.82 -1.88
C GLU A 27 12.10 4.98 -2.40
N ILE A 28 12.27 4.19 -3.48
CA ILE A 28 11.14 3.52 -4.14
C ILE A 28 10.42 2.54 -3.20
N GLY A 29 11.17 1.92 -2.27
CA GLY A 29 10.61 1.04 -1.26
C GLY A 29 9.64 1.76 -0.34
N VAL A 30 10.03 2.91 0.23
CA VAL A 30 9.14 3.67 1.14
C VAL A 30 7.98 4.32 0.38
N VAL A 31 8.23 4.83 -0.83
CA VAL A 31 7.21 5.48 -1.64
C VAL A 31 6.16 4.48 -2.12
N GLY A 32 6.57 3.27 -2.56
CA GLY A 32 5.66 2.27 -3.10
C GLY A 32 4.97 1.39 -2.04
N SER A 33 5.67 1.05 -0.95
CA SER A 33 5.14 0.10 0.04
C SER A 33 3.96 0.64 0.84
N ILE A 34 4.00 1.91 1.25
CA ILE A 34 2.94 2.53 2.06
C ILE A 34 1.57 2.47 1.34
N PRO A 35 1.41 2.97 0.09
CA PRO A 35 0.14 2.88 -0.61
C PRO A 35 -0.22 1.44 -1.00
N ALA A 36 0.76 0.58 -1.32
CA ALA A 36 0.47 -0.83 -1.63
C ALA A 36 -0.22 -1.54 -0.45
N ILE A 37 0.32 -1.37 0.77
CA ILE A 37 -0.26 -1.95 1.98
C ILE A 37 -1.62 -1.31 2.30
N ALA A 38 -1.74 0.02 2.21
CA ALA A 38 -3.00 0.71 2.47
C ALA A 38 -4.12 0.26 1.52
N ASN A 39 -3.81 0.11 0.23
CA ASN A 39 -4.76 -0.36 -0.77
C ASN A 39 -5.15 -1.83 -0.53
N ALA A 40 -4.23 -2.70 -0.15
CA ALA A 40 -4.54 -4.09 0.20
C ALA A 40 -5.48 -4.19 1.40
N ILE A 41 -5.29 -3.33 2.41
CA ILE A 41 -6.19 -3.24 3.56
C ILE A 41 -7.58 -2.74 3.12
N LEU A 42 -7.64 -1.70 2.27
CA LEU A 42 -8.90 -1.17 1.77
C LEU A 42 -9.66 -2.21 0.93
N ASP A 43 -8.96 -2.93 0.06
CA ASP A 43 -9.49 -4.01 -0.77
C ASP A 43 -10.14 -5.10 0.09
N ALA A 44 -9.45 -5.56 1.15
CA ALA A 44 -9.99 -6.53 2.09
C ALA A 44 -11.24 -6.05 2.84
N LEU A 45 -11.43 -4.74 3.01
CA LEU A 45 -12.59 -4.15 3.67
C LEU A 45 -13.71 -3.77 2.69
N TRP A 46 -13.47 -3.88 1.38
CA TRP A 46 -14.35 -3.37 0.35
C TRP A 46 -15.73 -4.04 0.37
N GLU A 47 -15.77 -5.36 0.52
CA GLU A 47 -17.02 -6.14 0.62
C GLU A 47 -17.85 -5.76 1.85
N ARG A 48 -17.22 -5.15 2.86
CA ARG A 48 -17.87 -4.73 4.11
C ARG A 48 -18.30 -3.26 4.11
N GLY A 49 -18.35 -2.64 2.93
CA GLY A 49 -18.83 -1.26 2.74
C GLY A 49 -17.82 -0.16 3.08
N VAL A 50 -16.61 -0.50 3.52
CA VAL A 50 -15.56 0.51 3.76
C VAL A 50 -15.01 0.99 2.42
N ARG A 51 -14.95 2.31 2.23
CA ARG A 51 -14.45 2.94 0.99
C ARG A 51 -13.24 3.83 1.20
N THR A 52 -12.93 4.16 2.44
CA THR A 52 -11.76 4.93 2.83
C THR A 52 -11.44 4.67 4.30
N PHE A 53 -10.19 4.89 4.68
CA PHE A 53 -9.77 4.92 6.08
C PHE A 53 -8.53 5.81 6.25
N ASP A 54 -8.36 6.35 7.45
CA ASP A 54 -7.19 7.16 7.78
C ASP A 54 -6.03 6.31 8.27
N MET A 55 -4.88 6.45 7.61
CA MET A 55 -3.62 5.90 8.06
C MET A 55 -3.19 6.49 9.42
N PRO A 56 -2.35 5.77 10.20
CA PRO A 56 -1.94 4.39 10.00
C PRO A 56 -3.06 3.40 10.36
N ALA A 57 -3.03 2.23 9.73
CA ALA A 57 -4.04 1.17 9.83
C ALA A 57 -3.97 0.39 11.16
N TYR A 58 -4.09 1.07 12.30
CA TYR A 58 -4.05 0.39 13.59
C TYR A 58 -5.21 -0.61 13.75
N PRO A 59 -5.00 -1.78 14.38
CA PRO A 59 -6.05 -2.79 14.55
C PRO A 59 -7.34 -2.24 15.17
N GLN A 60 -7.25 -1.37 16.18
CA GLN A 60 -8.42 -0.75 16.81
C GLN A 60 -9.21 0.18 15.88
N LYS A 61 -8.57 0.83 14.89
CA LYS A 61 -9.26 1.65 13.89
C LYS A 61 -10.01 0.75 12.92
N ILE A 62 -9.35 -0.30 12.42
CA ILE A 62 -9.95 -1.27 11.50
C ILE A 62 -11.16 -1.95 12.16
N TRP A 63 -11.02 -2.39 13.42
CA TRP A 63 -12.12 -2.95 14.19
C TRP A 63 -13.33 -2.00 14.29
N LYS A 64 -13.09 -0.71 14.60
CA LYS A 64 -14.17 0.29 14.66
C LYS A 64 -14.87 0.49 13.32
N LEU A 65 -14.14 0.48 12.20
CA LEU A 65 -14.72 0.60 10.87
C LEU A 65 -15.66 -0.57 10.56
N LEU A 66 -15.23 -1.79 10.85
CA LEU A 66 -16.03 -3.00 10.69
C LEU A 66 -17.30 -2.99 11.53
N GLN A 67 -17.19 -2.52 12.78
CA GLN A 67 -18.33 -2.41 13.70
C GLN A 67 -19.32 -1.32 13.28
N LYS A 68 -18.82 -0.19 12.74
CA LYS A 68 -19.67 0.88 12.23
C LYS A 68 -20.54 0.40 11.06
N GLN A 69 -19.93 -0.23 10.06
CA GLN A 69 -20.65 -0.69 8.86
C GLN A 69 -21.68 -1.79 9.16
N SER A 70 -21.38 -2.68 10.10
CA SER A 70 -22.32 -3.72 10.52
C SER A 70 -23.60 -3.16 11.16
N ARG A 71 -23.57 -1.94 11.72
CA ARG A 71 -24.72 -1.26 12.35
C ARG A 71 -25.55 -0.43 11.37
N GLU A 72 -24.98 -0.02 10.25
CA GLU A 72 -25.67 0.75 9.20
C GLU A 72 -26.51 -0.15 8.27
N THR A 73 -26.30 -1.48 8.33
CA THR A 73 -27.00 -2.46 7.49
C THR A 73 -28.27 -3.05 8.15
N ILE A 74 -28.63 -2.58 9.36
CA ILE A 74 -29.86 -2.95 10.10
C ILE A 74 -30.79 -1.74 10.12
#